data_AF-A0A8B7N8H0-F1
#
_entry.id   AF-A0A8B7N8H0-F1
#
_cell.length_a   1.000
_cell.length_b   1.000
_cell.length_c   1.000
_cell.angle_alpha   90.00
_cell.angle_beta   90.00
_cell.angle_gamma   90.00
#
_symmetry.space_group_name_H-M   'P 1'
#
loop_
_entity.id
_entity.type
_entity.pdbx_description
1 polymer ?
#
loop_
_entity_poly.entity_id
_entity_poly.type
_entity_poly.pdbx_seq_one_letter_code
_entity_poly.pdbx_strand_id
1 'polypeptide(L)'
;MKMINLYKSFSTLERQVLEVSTKTCSASLRRYADLLGSKGPPELLEKKWQLNFYQKEKGKVAGKLPFKLKVEKGKLYHWCACGQSKHQPLCDGTHHIPVLKIKLRPLSFRAPEDGFMWLCTCKQTNNAPFCDGSHKCEEVQETLNV
;
A
#
# COMPACT_ATOMS: atom_id res chain seq x y z
N MET A 1 17.27 15.27 19.86
CA MET A 1 18.06 14.49 20.85
C MET A 1 17.13 13.45 21.47
N LYS A 2 17.34 12.13 21.46
CA LYS A 2 18.44 11.25 21.03
C LYS A 2 17.78 9.95 20.52
N MET A 3 17.89 9.66 19.23
CA MET A 3 17.72 8.31 18.68
C MET A 3 18.99 7.99 17.91
N ILE A 4 20.18 8.18 18.53
CA ILE A 4 21.49 8.04 17.85
C ILE A 4 22.45 7.09 18.57
N ASN A 5 21.99 6.19 19.44
CA ASN A 5 22.95 5.40 20.23
C ASN A 5 22.52 3.97 20.60
N LEU A 6 21.95 3.24 19.64
CA LEU A 6 21.78 1.77 19.76
C LEU A 6 22.50 0.98 18.64
N TYR A 7 23.21 1.66 17.74
CA TYR A 7 23.85 1.05 16.55
C TYR A 7 25.24 0.46 16.80
N LYS A 8 25.80 0.69 17.99
CA LYS A 8 27.19 0.32 18.30
C LYS A 8 27.34 -1.12 18.79
N SER A 9 26.25 -1.83 19.09
CA SER A 9 26.28 -3.19 19.65
C SER A 9 26.09 -4.32 18.64
N PHE A 10 25.85 -4.00 17.36
CA PHE A 10 25.54 -5.01 16.34
C PHE A 10 26.73 -5.24 15.40
N SER A 11 26.92 -6.51 15.02
CA SER A 11 27.94 -6.94 14.06
C SER A 11 27.72 -6.30 12.68
N THR A 12 28.76 -6.25 11.84
CA THR A 12 28.70 -5.63 10.51
C THR A 12 27.60 -6.26 9.64
N LEU A 13 27.37 -7.56 9.78
CA LEU A 13 26.30 -8.29 9.10
C LEU A 13 24.91 -7.87 9.59
N GLU A 14 24.71 -7.73 10.90
CA GLU A 14 23.43 -7.31 11.48
C GLU A 14 23.08 -5.86 11.12
N ARG A 15 24.09 -4.98 11.00
CA ARG A 15 23.88 -3.62 10.48
C ARG A 15 23.48 -3.63 9.01
N GLN A 16 24.12 -4.45 8.18
CA GLN A 16 23.73 -4.60 6.78
C GLN A 16 22.29 -5.13 6.64
N VAL A 17 21.87 -6.09 7.47
CA VAL A 17 20.50 -6.61 7.48
C VAL A 17 19.49 -5.54 7.95
N LEU A 18 19.82 -4.74 8.96
CA LEU A 18 18.98 -3.63 9.44
C LEU A 18 18.89 -2.47 8.43
N GLU A 19 19.98 -2.16 7.72
CA GLU A 19 19.99 -1.18 6.63
C GLU A 19 19.15 -1.65 5.44
N VAL A 20 19.27 -2.92 5.02
CA VAL A 20 18.44 -3.49 3.95
C VAL A 20 16.95 -3.53 4.35
N SER A 21 16.68 -3.76 5.64
CA SER A 21 15.34 -3.75 6.24
C SER A 21 14.68 -2.35 6.25
N THR A 22 15.46 -1.28 6.29
CA THR A 22 14.92 0.10 6.24
C THR A 22 14.81 0.66 4.83
N LYS A 23 15.63 0.14 3.90
CA LYS A 23 15.67 0.54 2.49
C LYS A 23 14.53 -0.06 1.68
N THR A 24 14.23 -1.35 1.89
CA THR A 24 13.26 -2.09 1.07
C THR A 24 11.86 -2.10 1.69
N CYS A 25 10.82 -1.93 0.87
CA CYS A 25 9.43 -1.87 1.35
C CYS A 25 8.87 -3.25 1.79
N SER A 26 9.67 -4.32 1.76
CA SER A 26 9.32 -5.69 2.18
C SER A 26 9.53 -5.94 3.68
N ALA A 27 10.32 -5.12 4.37
CA ALA A 27 10.70 -5.33 5.76
C ALA A 27 9.78 -4.66 6.80
N SER A 28 8.76 -3.90 6.38
CA SER A 28 7.80 -3.26 7.27
C SER A 28 6.75 -4.19 7.89
N LEU A 29 6.81 -5.50 7.60
CA LEU A 29 5.82 -6.51 7.97
C LEU A 29 5.55 -6.66 9.49
N ARG A 30 6.43 -6.14 10.36
CA ARG A 30 6.33 -6.36 11.81
C ARG A 30 5.48 -5.38 12.61
N ARG A 31 4.91 -4.32 12.02
CA ARG A 31 4.16 -3.31 12.81
C ARG A 31 2.67 -3.21 12.53
N TYR A 32 2.16 -3.84 11.46
CA TYR A 32 0.75 -3.66 11.09
C TYR A 32 -0.17 -4.72 11.71
N ALA A 33 0.34 -5.93 11.98
CA ALA A 33 -0.44 -7.01 12.60
C ALA A 33 -0.87 -6.69 14.04
N ASP A 34 -0.10 -5.87 14.77
CA ASP A 34 -0.34 -5.58 16.19
C ASP A 34 -1.39 -4.47 16.42
N LEU A 35 -1.75 -3.69 15.39
CA LEU A 35 -2.66 -2.54 15.50
C LEU A 35 -4.13 -2.88 15.21
N LEU A 36 -4.43 -4.07 14.70
CA LEU A 36 -5.79 -4.49 14.37
C LEU A 36 -6.21 -5.64 15.27
N GLY A 37 -6.66 -5.29 16.48
CA GLY A 37 -7.51 -6.18 17.26
C GLY A 37 -8.72 -6.60 16.43
N SER A 38 -8.76 -7.88 16.03
CA SER A 38 -9.97 -8.66 15.74
C SER A 38 -11.01 -8.10 14.75
N LYS A 39 -10.59 -7.32 13.74
CA LYS A 39 -11.39 -7.17 12.51
C LYS A 39 -10.49 -7.44 11.31
N GLY A 40 -10.66 -8.63 10.71
CA GLY A 40 -9.99 -8.98 9.45
C GLY A 40 -10.28 -7.93 8.37
N PRO A 41 -9.49 -7.90 7.27
CA PRO A 41 -9.73 -6.99 6.18
C PRO A 41 -11.22 -7.05 5.76
N PRO A 42 -11.86 -5.90 5.45
CA PRO A 42 -13.22 -5.84 4.95
C PRO A 42 -13.49 -6.92 3.95
N GLU A 43 -14.64 -7.59 4.06
CA GLU A 43 -15.02 -8.73 3.23
C GLU A 43 -14.72 -8.46 1.74
N LEU A 44 -13.58 -8.96 1.32
CA LEU A 44 -13.10 -8.87 -0.05
C LEU A 44 -14.00 -9.84 -0.80
N LEU A 45 -15.03 -9.28 -1.44
CA LEU A 45 -16.01 -9.96 -2.31
C LEU A 45 -15.50 -11.32 -2.77
N GLU A 46 -16.17 -12.37 -2.28
CA GLU A 46 -15.91 -13.79 -2.46
C GLU A 46 -14.97 -14.12 -3.64
N LYS A 47 -13.94 -14.90 -3.32
CA LYS A 47 -12.74 -15.33 -4.08
C LYS A 47 -12.91 -15.73 -5.56
N LYS A 48 -14.13 -15.73 -6.12
CA LYS A 48 -14.47 -16.19 -7.46
C LYS A 48 -14.12 -15.20 -8.58
N TRP A 49 -13.87 -13.91 -8.27
CA TRP A 49 -13.60 -12.88 -9.30
C TRP A 49 -12.36 -12.01 -9.05
N GLN A 50 -11.62 -12.21 -7.96
CA GLN A 50 -10.46 -11.36 -7.63
C GLN A 50 -9.14 -11.95 -8.14
N LEU A 51 -9.02 -12.24 -9.43
CA LEU A 51 -7.70 -12.47 -10.06
C LEU A 51 -6.78 -11.25 -9.88
N ASN A 52 -7.36 -10.06 -9.70
CA ASN A 52 -6.66 -8.81 -9.42
C ASN A 52 -5.99 -8.79 -8.03
N PHE A 53 -6.25 -9.75 -7.15
CA PHE A 53 -5.57 -9.86 -5.86
C PHE A 53 -4.15 -10.41 -6.01
N TYR A 54 -3.90 -11.20 -7.07
CA TYR A 54 -2.60 -11.83 -7.34
C TYR A 54 -1.90 -11.10 -8.49
N GLN A 55 -1.60 -9.82 -8.28
CA GLN A 55 -0.78 -9.03 -9.21
C GLN A 55 0.69 -9.12 -8.79
N LYS A 56 1.52 -9.70 -9.67
CA LYS A 56 2.97 -9.90 -9.40
C LYS A 56 3.74 -8.58 -9.32
N GLU A 57 3.29 -7.57 -10.03
CA GLU A 57 3.94 -6.26 -10.15
C GLU A 57 3.28 -5.24 -9.21
N LYS A 58 4.06 -4.28 -8.71
CA LYS A 58 3.56 -3.14 -7.94
C LYS A 58 3.34 -1.94 -8.85
N GLY A 59 2.37 -1.10 -8.50
CA GLY A 59 2.04 0.11 -9.25
C GLY A 59 3.08 1.22 -9.11
N LYS A 60 2.97 2.24 -9.96
CA LYS A 60 3.76 3.47 -9.81
C LYS A 60 3.40 4.18 -8.50
N VAL A 61 4.38 4.75 -7.82
CA VAL A 61 4.15 5.60 -6.65
C VAL A 61 3.36 6.84 -7.08
N ALA A 62 2.09 6.92 -6.66
CA ALA A 62 1.23 8.08 -6.95
C ALA A 62 1.27 9.13 -5.83
N GLY A 63 1.68 8.74 -4.62
CA GLY A 63 1.81 9.63 -3.48
C GLY A 63 2.59 8.99 -2.34
N LYS A 64 3.10 9.84 -1.43
CA LYS A 64 3.89 9.43 -0.25
C LYS A 64 3.07 9.30 1.03
N LEU A 65 1.83 9.74 1.04
CA LEU A 65 0.95 9.75 2.21
C LEU A 65 -0.35 9.00 1.93
N PRO A 66 -0.89 8.24 2.90
CA PRO A 66 -2.16 7.55 2.73
C PRO A 66 -3.31 8.55 2.56
N PHE A 67 -4.36 8.14 1.85
CA PHE A 67 -5.55 8.96 1.63
C PHE A 67 -6.67 8.52 2.57
N LYS A 68 -7.24 9.47 3.32
CA LYS A 68 -8.41 9.25 4.18
C LYS A 68 -9.68 9.36 3.34
N LEU A 69 -10.26 8.23 2.95
CA LEU A 69 -11.49 8.17 2.18
C LEU A 69 -12.69 8.00 3.12
N LYS A 70 -13.73 8.83 2.96
CA LYS A 70 -15.04 8.60 3.58
C LYS A 70 -15.75 7.48 2.82
N VAL A 71 -16.16 6.44 3.52
CA VAL A 71 -16.82 5.26 2.93
C VAL A 71 -18.23 5.06 3.46
N GLU A 72 -19.08 4.51 2.61
CA GLU A 72 -20.47 4.15 2.93
C GLU A 72 -20.60 2.62 2.98
N LYS A 73 -21.31 2.10 3.98
CA LYS A 73 -21.53 0.66 4.19
C LYS A 73 -22.12 0.01 2.93
N GLY A 74 -21.54 -1.12 2.52
CA GLY A 74 -21.98 -1.92 1.39
C GLY A 74 -21.61 -1.35 0.00
N LYS A 75 -21.18 -0.08 -0.08
CA LYS A 75 -20.78 0.56 -1.33
C LYS A 75 -19.52 -0.08 -1.90
N LEU A 76 -19.53 -0.32 -3.20
CA LEU A 76 -18.41 -0.90 -3.93
C LEU A 76 -17.42 0.21 -4.32
N TYR A 77 -16.16 0.02 -3.94
CA TYR A 77 -15.07 0.91 -4.29
C TYR A 77 -14.04 0.15 -5.14
N HIS A 78 -13.42 0.87 -6.08
CA HIS A 78 -12.35 0.33 -6.93
C HIS A 78 -11.05 1.07 -6.63
N TRP A 79 -10.15 0.43 -5.89
CA TRP A 79 -8.85 0.99 -5.58
C TRP A 79 -7.90 0.91 -6.79
N CYS A 80 -7.21 2.01 -7.08
CA CYS A 80 -6.23 2.05 -8.16
C CYS A 80 -4.96 1.28 -7.76
N ALA A 81 -4.70 0.15 -8.42
CA ALA A 81 -3.46 -0.60 -8.22
C ALA A 81 -2.29 -0.09 -9.08
N CYS A 82 -2.56 0.50 -10.25
CA CYS A 82 -1.51 0.88 -11.20
C CYS A 82 -0.75 2.17 -10.86
N GLY A 83 -1.34 3.04 -10.04
CA GLY A 83 -0.75 4.34 -9.68
C GLY A 83 -0.90 5.46 -10.72
N GLN A 84 -1.57 5.21 -11.85
CA GLN A 84 -1.71 6.18 -12.95
C GLN A 84 -3.04 6.95 -12.93
N SER A 85 -3.97 6.58 -12.04
CA SER A 85 -5.25 7.29 -11.90
C SER A 85 -5.05 8.74 -11.51
N LYS A 86 -5.83 9.64 -12.11
CA LYS A 86 -5.94 11.06 -11.75
C LYS A 86 -6.87 11.29 -10.56
N HIS A 87 -7.70 10.30 -10.20
CA HIS A 87 -8.62 10.32 -9.06
C HIS A 87 -8.14 9.42 -7.92
N GLN A 88 -6.86 9.54 -7.53
CA GLN A 88 -6.31 8.78 -6.40
C GLN A 88 -7.14 9.00 -5.12
N PRO A 89 -7.37 7.95 -4.31
CA PRO A 89 -6.79 6.59 -4.38
C PRO A 89 -7.58 5.62 -5.28
N LEU A 90 -8.67 6.09 -5.91
CA LEU A 90 -9.61 5.26 -6.66
C LEU A 90 -9.21 5.14 -8.13
N CYS A 91 -9.73 4.09 -8.78
CA CYS A 91 -9.54 3.85 -10.20
C CYS A 91 -10.44 4.76 -11.04
N ASP A 92 -9.87 5.35 -12.08
CA ASP A 92 -10.57 6.21 -13.06
C ASP A 92 -10.60 5.60 -14.47
N GLY A 93 -10.17 4.35 -14.63
CA GLY A 93 -10.08 3.67 -15.92
C GLY A 93 -8.79 3.94 -16.71
N THR A 94 -7.87 4.78 -16.24
CA THR A 94 -6.58 5.08 -16.94
C THR A 94 -5.78 3.82 -17.29
N HIS A 95 -5.90 2.77 -16.48
CA HIS A 95 -5.26 1.47 -16.72
C HIS A 95 -5.76 0.71 -17.97
N HIS A 96 -6.86 1.15 -18.59
CA HIS A 96 -7.34 0.62 -19.87
C HIS A 96 -6.75 1.35 -21.08
N ILE A 97 -6.09 2.50 -20.91
CA ILE A 97 -5.53 3.27 -22.02
C ILE A 97 -4.46 2.41 -22.73
N PRO A 98 -4.68 2.00 -23.99
CA PRO A 98 -3.81 1.04 -24.66
C PRO A 98 -2.37 1.51 -24.80
N VAL A 99 -2.18 2.83 -24.99
CA VAL A 99 -0.87 3.48 -25.16
C VAL A 99 0.02 3.30 -23.92
N LEU A 100 -0.58 3.22 -22.72
CA LEU A 100 0.18 3.10 -21.46
C LEU A 100 0.61 1.65 -21.15
N LYS A 101 0.07 0.65 -21.86
CA LYS A 101 0.41 -0.78 -21.70
C LYS A 101 0.37 -1.29 -20.25
N ILE A 102 -0.59 -0.81 -19.46
CA ILE A 102 -0.74 -1.16 -18.05
C ILE A 102 -1.43 -2.53 -17.92
N LYS A 103 -0.72 -3.50 -17.32
CA LYS A 103 -1.27 -4.83 -17.02
C LYS A 103 -2.06 -4.88 -15.71
N LEU A 104 -1.80 -3.93 -14.82
CA LEU A 104 -2.39 -3.88 -13.49
C LEU A 104 -3.88 -3.53 -13.54
N ARG A 105 -4.67 -4.21 -12.71
CA ARG A 105 -6.12 -4.07 -12.61
C ARG A 105 -6.54 -3.55 -11.22
N PRO A 106 -7.63 -2.79 -11.12
CA PRO A 106 -8.10 -2.26 -9.85
C PRO A 106 -8.58 -3.37 -8.91
N LEU A 107 -8.44 -3.12 -7.62
CA LEU A 107 -8.92 -4.01 -6.57
C LEU A 107 -10.28 -3.50 -6.08
N SER A 108 -11.30 -4.34 -6.20
CA SER A 108 -12.65 -4.01 -5.78
C SER A 108 -12.88 -4.45 -4.33
N PHE A 109 -13.44 -3.58 -3.49
CA PHE A 109 -13.81 -3.91 -2.11
C PHE A 109 -15.12 -3.24 -1.73
N ARG A 110 -15.86 -3.84 -0.79
CA ARG A 110 -17.03 -3.20 -0.17
C ARG A 110 -16.66 -2.71 1.21
N ALA A 111 -17.11 -1.51 1.57
CA ALA A 111 -16.94 -1.04 2.94
C ALA A 111 -17.90 -1.79 3.88
N PRO A 112 -17.44 -2.31 5.03
CA PRO A 112 -18.28 -3.10 5.93
C PRO A 112 -19.17 -2.21 6.82
N GLU A 113 -18.76 -0.96 7.02
CA GLU A 113 -19.41 0.05 7.85
C GLU A 113 -19.19 1.45 7.27
N ASP A 114 -20.05 2.40 7.64
CA ASP A 114 -19.89 3.81 7.32
C ASP A 114 -18.74 4.38 8.15
N GLY A 115 -17.88 5.20 7.54
CA GLY A 115 -16.77 5.79 8.28
C GLY A 115 -15.64 6.29 7.39
N PHE A 116 -14.42 6.15 7.90
CA PHE A 116 -13.21 6.55 7.19
C PHE A 116 -12.24 5.39 7.07
N MET A 117 -11.64 5.23 5.89
CA MET A 117 -10.60 4.24 5.62
C MET A 117 -9.34 4.91 5.09
N TRP A 118 -8.18 4.40 5.51
CA TRP A 118 -6.88 4.85 5.04
C TRP A 118 -6.40 3.97 3.90
N LEU A 119 -6.48 4.49 2.68
CA LEU A 119 -6.11 3.76 1.48
C LEU A 119 -4.68 4.09 1.04
N CYS A 120 -4.01 3.09 0.47
CA CYS A 120 -2.66 3.22 -0.04
C CYS A 120 -2.63 4.06 -1.34
N THR A 121 -1.71 5.03 -1.39
CA THR A 121 -1.43 5.86 -2.58
C THR A 121 -0.06 5.54 -3.19
N CYS A 122 0.90 5.05 -2.40
CA CYS A 122 2.24 4.69 -2.90
C CYS A 122 2.25 3.40 -3.74
N LYS A 123 1.19 2.59 -3.65
CA LYS A 123 1.03 1.29 -4.33
C LYS A 123 2.07 0.23 -3.96
N GLN A 124 2.85 0.50 -2.91
CA GLN A 124 3.85 -0.42 -2.38
C GLN A 124 3.38 -1.26 -1.20
N THR A 125 2.12 -1.11 -0.78
CA THR A 125 1.56 -1.85 0.35
C THR A 125 1.50 -3.36 0.07
N ASN A 126 1.73 -4.16 1.11
CA ASN A 126 1.48 -5.60 1.10
C ASN A 126 0.09 -5.94 1.67
N ASN A 127 -0.67 -4.94 2.11
CA ASN A 127 -2.04 -5.07 2.62
C ASN A 127 -3.04 -4.27 1.76
N ALA A 128 -2.95 -4.42 0.43
CA ALA A 128 -3.83 -3.71 -0.49
C ALA A 128 -5.31 -4.04 -0.18
N PRO A 129 -6.21 -3.04 -0.20
CA PRO A 129 -6.02 -1.65 -0.63
C PRO A 129 -5.55 -0.68 0.48
N PHE A 130 -5.34 -1.15 1.69
CA PHE A 130 -5.07 -0.34 2.87
C PHE A 130 -3.62 0.09 2.98
N CYS A 131 -3.36 1.14 3.74
CA CYS A 131 -2.00 1.55 4.06
C CYS A 131 -1.44 0.71 5.21
N ASP A 132 -0.28 0.06 4.99
CA ASP A 132 0.50 -0.70 5.99
C ASP A 132 1.77 0.02 6.45
N GLY A 133 2.01 1.24 5.97
CA GLY A 133 3.21 2.01 6.28
C GLY A 133 4.36 1.81 5.32
N SER A 134 4.25 0.95 4.29
CA SER A 134 5.27 0.81 3.25
C SER A 134 5.58 2.11 2.53
N HIS A 135 4.75 3.15 2.61
CA HIS A 135 5.09 4.47 2.07
C HIS A 135 6.30 5.12 2.76
N LYS A 136 6.72 4.65 3.95
CA LYS A 136 7.85 5.20 4.70
C LYS A 136 9.22 4.65 4.28
N CYS A 137 9.29 3.63 3.41
CA CYS A 137 10.57 3.14 2.90
C CYS A 137 11.27 4.24 2.09
N GLU A 138 12.59 4.23 2.14
CA GLU A 138 13.45 5.21 1.45
C GLU A 138 13.15 5.26 -0.06
N GLU A 139 13.00 4.09 -0.70
CA GLU A 139 12.63 3.95 -2.11
C GLU A 139 11.40 4.80 -2.49
N VAL A 140 10.33 4.75 -1.69
CA VAL A 140 9.11 5.54 -1.93
C VAL A 140 9.33 7.02 -1.65
N GLN A 141 10.12 7.36 -0.62
CA GLN A 141 10.40 8.73 -0.24
C GLN A 141 11.27 9.45 -1.28
N GLU A 142 12.13 8.74 -1.99
CA GLU A 142 12.99 9.31 -3.03
C GLU A 142 12.24 9.50 -4.36
N THR A 143 11.25 8.66 -4.66
CA THR A 143 10.57 8.60 -5.98
C THR A 143 9.93 9.92 -6.45
N LEU A 144 9.57 10.84 -5.53
CA LEU A 144 8.94 12.13 -5.86
C LEU A 144 9.73 13.35 -5.34
N ASN A 145 11.06 13.24 -5.24
CA ASN A 145 11.94 14.37 -4.85
C ASN A 145 12.51 15.14 -6.06
N VAL A 146 11.87 15.04 -7.23
CA VAL A 146 12.27 15.76 -8.45
C VAL A 146 11.80 17.21 -8.39
#